data_AF-A0A495E836-F1
#
_entry.id   AF-A0A495E836-F1
#
_cell.length_a   1.000
_cell.length_b   1.000
_cell.length_c   1.000
_cell.angle_alpha   90.00
_cell.angle_beta   90.00
_cell.angle_gamma   90.00
#
_symmetry.space_group_name_H-M   'P 1'
#
loop_
_entity.id
_entity.type
_entity.pdbx_description
1 polymer ?
#
loop_
_entity_poly.entity_id
_entity_poly.type
_entity_poly.pdbx_seq_one_letter_code
_entity_poly.pdbx_strand_id
1 'polypeptide(L)'
;MKVIGGYDSVMPNPRLQLALERIGRGDWEIFENFASEFLAVEYPALRTMAAPNGDKGRDAEIFTIDGVPRVAFQYSVTANWKTKITSTLDTLQKNCPSVSTMIYVTNQVIGPAADELKEESRRDRNITVDIRDRSWFVDRESSHPQRRVASEELAKRFVDPLLSKRGVIDRTATLTADESKVAVLHLALDGEDQATDQSLTKSCFDSLVLAALHDSDADNRLSLGEIQDGVALRMPVGKRGQVDALTLSALTRLSRKGPVKQHKSASGSEDTYHLSFEEAKRINDQTAGFLLDEAALDAKLTAAVRALEVPEALGDAQVTEVSRQLRTVLEETLLERGESFAEAVETGEPFQLSPVAIADRITANGGIHGLSSDAAAAAIMHVWWSSLRPKHSPTSAGWPTPTRCLRS
;
A
#
# COMPACT_ATOMS: atom_id res chain seq x y z
N MET A 1 -26.88 10.50 -31.19
CA MET A 1 -25.45 10.41 -30.84
C MET A 1 -25.35 10.51 -29.33
N LYS A 2 -25.22 9.36 -28.64
CA LYS A 2 -25.21 9.28 -27.18
C LYS A 2 -23.75 9.16 -26.76
N VAL A 3 -23.20 10.23 -26.21
CA VAL A 3 -21.87 10.21 -25.58
C VAL A 3 -22.04 9.53 -24.24
N ILE A 4 -21.49 8.32 -24.12
CA ILE A 4 -21.37 7.59 -22.86
C ILE A 4 -19.89 7.75 -22.47
N GLY A 5 -19.61 8.74 -21.64
CA GLY A 5 -18.31 8.88 -20.98
C GLY A 5 -18.54 8.61 -19.50
N GLY A 6 -18.43 7.35 -19.10
CA GLY A 6 -18.31 7.00 -17.69
C GLY A 6 -17.03 7.61 -17.17
N TYR A 7 -17.14 8.41 -16.11
CA TYR A 7 -16.02 8.64 -15.22
C TYR A 7 -15.75 7.30 -14.53
N ASP A 8 -14.92 6.45 -15.14
CA ASP A 8 -14.14 5.51 -14.36
C ASP A 8 -13.35 6.38 -13.40
N SER A 9 -13.71 6.34 -12.12
CA SER A 9 -12.86 6.86 -11.06
C SER A 9 -11.51 6.20 -11.25
N VAL A 10 -10.54 6.93 -11.79
CA VAL A 10 -9.17 6.47 -11.94
C VAL A 10 -8.69 6.19 -10.52
N MET A 11 -8.79 4.94 -10.10
CA MET A 11 -8.17 4.54 -8.85
C MET A 11 -6.67 4.78 -9.03
N PRO A 12 -6.03 5.51 -8.09
CA PRO A 12 -4.60 5.75 -8.14
C PRO A 12 -3.86 4.41 -8.29
N ASN A 13 -2.88 4.32 -9.19
CA ASN A 13 -2.11 3.09 -9.33
C ASN A 13 -1.36 2.81 -8.02
N PRO A 14 -1.75 1.75 -7.27
CA PRO A 14 -1.20 1.49 -5.95
C PRO A 14 0.28 1.15 -6.01
N ARG A 15 0.77 0.56 -7.11
CA ARG A 15 2.19 0.24 -7.28
C ARG A 15 3.04 1.49 -7.43
N LEU A 16 2.61 2.46 -8.23
CA LEU A 16 3.34 3.73 -8.35
C LEU A 16 3.36 4.48 -7.01
N GLN A 17 2.22 4.53 -6.32
CA GLN A 17 2.14 5.15 -5.01
C GLN A 17 3.10 4.49 -4.02
N LEU A 18 3.08 3.15 -3.94
CA LEU A 18 3.96 2.39 -3.06
C LEU A 18 5.44 2.60 -3.42
N ALA A 19 5.78 2.61 -4.71
CA ALA A 19 7.15 2.88 -5.15
C ALA A 19 7.63 4.25 -4.67
N LEU A 20 6.82 5.29 -4.85
CA LEU A 20 7.14 6.66 -4.43
C LEU A 20 7.26 6.80 -2.90
N GLU A 21 6.49 6.05 -2.12
CA GLU A 21 6.61 6.01 -0.65
C GLU A 21 7.92 5.40 -0.16
N ARG A 22 8.47 4.43 -0.90
CA ARG A 22 9.67 3.69 -0.51
C ARG A 22 10.97 4.42 -0.86
N ILE A 23 10.92 5.38 -1.77
CA ILE A 23 12.09 6.18 -2.16
C ILE A 23 12.59 6.98 -0.95
N GLY A 24 13.81 6.66 -0.52
CA GLY A 24 14.50 7.36 0.56
C GLY A 24 15.55 8.36 0.06
N ARG A 25 16.29 8.96 1.01
CA ARG A 25 17.39 9.90 0.69
C ARG A 25 18.53 9.26 -0.12
N GLY A 26 18.74 7.95 0.00
CA GLY A 26 19.75 7.20 -0.75
C GLY A 26 19.39 6.99 -2.23
N ASP A 27 18.12 7.14 -2.59
CA ASP A 27 17.57 6.84 -3.91
C ASP A 27 17.30 8.10 -4.75
N TRP A 28 17.90 9.24 -4.37
CA TRP A 28 17.61 10.55 -4.97
C TRP A 28 17.82 10.57 -6.49
N GLU A 29 18.90 9.95 -6.98
CA GLU A 29 19.22 9.88 -8.41
C GLU A 29 18.17 9.06 -9.19
N ILE A 30 17.62 8.01 -8.57
CA ILE A 30 16.57 7.18 -9.16
C ILE A 30 15.29 8.00 -9.30
N PHE A 31 14.96 8.79 -8.27
CA PHE A 31 13.81 9.68 -8.30
C PHE A 31 13.97 10.78 -9.35
N GLU A 32 15.16 11.39 -9.47
CA GLU A 32 15.42 12.44 -10.46
C GLU A 32 15.30 11.93 -11.89
N ASN A 33 15.83 10.75 -12.18
CA ASN A 33 15.70 10.11 -13.48
C ASN A 33 14.23 9.80 -13.81
N PHE A 34 13.51 9.16 -12.88
CA PHE A 34 12.07 8.92 -13.02
C PHE A 34 11.30 10.21 -13.28
N ALA A 35 11.51 11.24 -12.46
CA ALA A 35 10.80 12.49 -12.54
C ALA A 35 11.10 13.24 -13.84
N SER A 36 12.34 13.21 -14.31
CA SER A 36 12.76 13.80 -15.59
C SER A 36 12.11 13.10 -16.78
N GLU A 37 12.07 11.77 -16.79
CA GLU A 37 11.38 10.99 -17.83
C GLU A 37 9.87 11.21 -17.82
N PHE A 38 9.27 11.29 -16.62
CA PHE A 38 7.84 11.54 -16.46
C PHE A 38 7.43 12.95 -16.93
N LEU A 39 8.26 13.95 -16.62
CA LEU A 39 8.06 15.35 -16.97
C LEU A 39 8.46 15.66 -18.42
N ALA A 40 9.25 14.82 -19.08
CA ALA A 40 9.68 15.04 -20.46
C ALA A 40 8.52 15.05 -21.48
N VAL A 41 7.32 14.61 -21.09
CA VAL A 41 6.09 14.80 -21.87
C VAL A 41 5.72 16.28 -21.98
N GLU A 42 5.88 17.05 -20.89
CA GLU A 42 5.65 18.50 -20.85
C GLU A 42 6.92 19.29 -21.17
N TYR A 43 8.10 18.73 -20.85
CA TYR A 43 9.40 19.39 -20.94
C TYR A 43 10.45 18.48 -21.62
N PRO A 44 10.39 18.29 -22.96
CA PRO A 44 11.20 17.29 -23.67
C PRO A 44 12.72 17.40 -23.46
N ALA A 45 13.21 18.62 -23.26
CA ALA A 45 14.63 18.92 -23.04
C ALA A 45 15.19 18.45 -21.68
N LEU A 46 14.34 17.94 -20.77
CA LEU A 46 14.81 17.24 -19.57
C LEU A 46 15.55 15.93 -19.89
N ARG A 47 15.23 15.27 -21.02
CA ARG A 47 15.89 14.01 -21.42
C ARG A 47 17.36 14.16 -21.80
N THR A 48 17.74 15.30 -22.36
CA THR A 48 19.11 15.55 -22.84
C THR A 48 20.09 15.87 -21.71
N MET A 49 19.59 16.16 -20.50
CA MET A 49 20.43 16.50 -19.34
C MET A 49 20.70 15.31 -18.40
N ALA A 50 20.00 14.18 -18.57
CA ALA A 50 20.26 12.92 -17.85
C ALA A 50 21.42 12.09 -18.45
N ALA A 51 22.14 12.62 -19.45
CA ALA A 51 23.31 11.96 -20.05
C ALA A 51 24.59 12.21 -19.22
N PRO A 52 25.49 11.21 -19.10
CA PRO A 52 26.53 11.15 -18.06
C PRO A 52 27.76 12.01 -18.39
N ASN A 53 27.60 13.34 -18.38
CA ASN A 53 28.73 14.27 -18.32
C ASN A 53 28.78 14.90 -16.94
N GLY A 54 29.46 14.19 -16.02
CA GLY A 54 29.58 14.61 -14.63
C GLY A 54 30.53 15.78 -14.38
N ASP A 55 30.32 16.45 -13.25
CA ASP A 55 31.36 16.63 -12.22
C ASP A 55 30.73 16.93 -10.84
N LYS A 56 31.14 16.14 -9.84
CA LYS A 56 31.20 16.43 -8.40
C LYS A 56 30.06 17.20 -7.71
N GLY A 57 29.31 16.46 -6.90
CA GLY A 57 28.86 16.88 -5.56
C GLY A 57 28.17 18.23 -5.48
N ARG A 58 26.91 18.29 -5.90
CA ARG A 58 26.04 19.43 -5.63
C ARG A 58 24.64 18.95 -5.30
N ASP A 59 24.21 19.22 -4.07
CA ASP A 59 22.81 19.11 -3.68
C ASP A 59 21.98 19.97 -4.63
N ALA A 60 21.12 19.34 -5.42
CA ALA A 60 20.07 19.97 -6.22
C ALA A 60 20.56 20.96 -7.29
N GLU A 61 20.82 20.46 -8.49
CA GLU A 61 20.94 21.33 -9.65
C GLU A 61 19.58 21.94 -9.98
N ILE A 62 19.50 23.25 -9.79
CA ILE A 62 18.42 24.08 -10.30
C ILE A 62 18.63 24.20 -11.80
N PHE A 63 17.81 23.52 -12.60
CA PHE A 63 17.97 23.52 -14.04
C PHE A 63 17.07 24.55 -14.71
N THR A 64 17.66 25.43 -15.52
CA THR A 64 16.93 26.21 -16.52
C THR A 64 17.01 25.48 -17.85
N ILE A 65 15.86 25.12 -18.41
CA ILE A 65 15.79 24.41 -19.69
C ILE A 65 16.01 25.40 -20.84
N ASP A 66 16.94 25.08 -21.76
CA ASP A 66 17.03 25.77 -23.04
C ASP A 66 15.74 25.56 -23.85
N GLY A 67 14.98 26.64 -24.06
CA GLY A 67 13.72 26.65 -24.80
C GLY A 67 12.46 26.93 -23.96
N VAL A 68 12.54 26.94 -22.63
CA VAL A 68 11.44 27.41 -21.75
C VAL A 68 11.96 28.56 -20.89
N PRO A 69 11.85 29.82 -21.37
CA PRO A 69 12.39 30.95 -20.63
C PRO A 69 11.75 31.02 -19.24
N ARG A 70 12.58 31.24 -18.21
CA ARG A 70 12.20 31.58 -16.83
C ARG A 70 11.65 30.46 -15.93
N VAL A 71 11.79 29.19 -16.31
CA VAL A 71 11.38 28.05 -15.48
C VAL A 71 12.60 27.34 -14.90
N ALA A 72 12.58 27.06 -13.60
CA ALA A 72 13.59 26.29 -12.88
C ALA A 72 12.99 25.02 -12.28
N PHE A 73 13.72 23.90 -12.34
CA PHE A 73 13.33 22.64 -11.71
C PHE A 73 14.13 22.39 -10.43
N GLN A 74 13.46 21.90 -9.38
CA GLN A 74 14.07 21.51 -8.13
C GLN A 74 13.52 20.15 -7.71
N TYR A 75 14.35 19.10 -7.83
CA TYR A 75 13.99 17.76 -7.38
C TYR A 75 14.33 17.55 -5.91
N SER A 76 13.52 16.78 -5.19
CA SER A 76 13.75 16.53 -3.78
C SER A 76 13.00 15.32 -3.25
N VAL A 77 13.70 14.50 -2.46
CA VAL A 77 13.12 13.39 -1.70
C VAL A 77 13.02 13.69 -0.19
N THR A 78 13.30 14.93 0.24
CA THR A 78 13.32 15.28 1.67
C THR A 78 11.95 15.58 2.24
N ALA A 79 11.65 15.04 3.42
CA ALA A 79 10.45 15.35 4.19
C ALA A 79 10.37 16.82 4.65
N ASN A 80 11.53 17.48 4.89
CA ASN A 80 11.56 18.91 5.23
C ASN A 80 11.53 19.78 3.96
N TRP A 81 10.44 19.67 3.23
CA TRP A 81 10.24 20.34 1.94
C TRP A 81 10.13 21.86 2.08
N LYS A 82 9.53 22.39 3.14
CA LYS A 82 9.38 23.84 3.38
C LYS A 82 10.74 24.54 3.35
N THR A 83 11.67 24.06 4.17
CA THR A 83 13.03 24.62 4.27
C THR A 83 13.76 24.54 2.93
N LYS A 84 13.62 23.41 2.21
CA LYS A 84 14.25 23.21 0.91
C LYS A 84 13.70 24.19 -0.13
N ILE A 85 12.39 24.36 -0.21
CA ILE A 85 11.74 25.31 -1.13
C ILE A 85 12.23 26.73 -0.84
N THR A 86 12.15 27.19 0.42
CA THR A 86 12.56 28.56 0.79
C THR A 86 14.03 28.83 0.45
N SER A 87 14.93 27.89 0.80
CA SER A 87 16.36 28.01 0.49
C SER A 87 16.63 28.05 -1.03
N THR A 88 15.87 27.29 -1.81
CA THR A 88 15.97 27.28 -3.28
C THR A 88 15.50 28.60 -3.86
N LEU A 89 14.38 29.15 -3.37
CA LEU A 89 13.85 30.44 -3.80
C LEU A 89 14.81 31.60 -3.51
N ASP A 90 15.44 31.61 -2.33
CA ASP A 90 16.44 32.61 -1.97
C ASP A 90 17.69 32.53 -2.86
N THR A 91 18.06 31.32 -3.29
CA THR A 91 19.16 31.07 -4.22
C THR A 91 18.81 31.55 -5.63
N LEU A 92 17.60 31.25 -6.10
CA LEU A 92 17.08 31.67 -7.40
C LEU A 92 17.02 33.20 -7.52
N GLN A 93 16.52 33.88 -6.50
CA GLN A 93 16.43 35.34 -6.49
C GLN A 93 17.81 36.01 -6.62
N LYS A 94 18.84 35.42 -5.99
CA LYS A 94 20.21 35.95 -6.01
C LYS A 94 20.95 35.64 -7.31
N ASN A 95 20.86 34.40 -7.80
CA ASN A 95 21.73 33.90 -8.86
C ASN A 95 21.06 33.90 -10.24
N CYS A 96 19.73 33.80 -10.28
CA CYS A 96 18.95 33.59 -11.50
C CYS A 96 17.72 34.53 -11.54
N PRO A 97 17.91 35.86 -11.57
CA PRO A 97 16.81 36.84 -11.47
C PRO A 97 15.81 36.77 -12.64
N SER A 98 16.17 36.09 -13.73
CA SER A 98 15.28 35.86 -14.86
C SER A 98 14.24 34.76 -14.63
N VAL A 99 14.38 33.94 -13.58
CA VAL A 99 13.42 32.86 -13.26
C VAL A 99 12.15 33.44 -12.65
N SER A 100 11.00 33.10 -13.22
CA SER A 100 9.66 33.50 -12.75
C SER A 100 8.83 32.33 -12.24
N THR A 101 9.26 31.09 -12.50
CA THR A 101 8.57 29.89 -12.06
C THR A 101 9.55 28.84 -11.59
N MET A 102 9.32 28.31 -10.41
CA MET A 102 10.04 27.16 -9.87
C MET A 102 9.09 25.98 -9.79
N ILE A 103 9.43 24.89 -10.48
CA ILE A 103 8.72 23.61 -10.40
C ILE A 103 9.46 22.75 -9.36
N TYR A 104 8.85 22.60 -8.20
CA TYR A 104 9.35 21.75 -7.12
C TYR A 104 8.78 20.34 -7.26
N VAL A 105 9.65 19.37 -7.46
CA VAL A 105 9.29 17.99 -7.81
C VAL A 105 9.69 17.06 -6.67
N THR A 106 8.73 16.31 -6.12
CA THR A 106 8.99 15.49 -4.93
C THR A 106 8.13 14.23 -4.82
N ASN A 107 8.66 13.19 -4.16
CA ASN A 107 7.92 11.98 -3.78
C ASN A 107 7.13 12.13 -2.47
N GLN A 108 7.26 13.28 -1.79
CA GLN A 108 6.49 13.58 -0.58
C GLN A 108 5.06 13.98 -0.96
N VAL A 109 4.10 13.85 -0.03
CA VAL A 109 2.76 14.46 -0.17
C VAL A 109 2.79 15.81 0.51
N ILE A 110 2.48 16.86 -0.23
CA ILE A 110 2.45 18.24 0.27
C ILE A 110 1.01 18.75 0.26
N GLY A 111 0.31 18.59 -0.87
CA GLY A 111 -1.07 19.05 -1.04
C GLY A 111 -1.26 20.53 -0.67
N PRO A 112 -2.36 20.90 0.02
CA PRO A 112 -2.69 22.29 0.33
C PRO A 112 -1.78 22.93 1.38
N ALA A 113 -0.92 22.15 2.05
CA ALA A 113 -0.05 22.65 3.12
C ALA A 113 1.00 23.68 2.64
N ALA A 114 1.18 23.81 1.32
CA ALA A 114 2.10 24.77 0.70
C ALA A 114 1.43 26.02 0.12
N ASP A 115 0.12 26.20 0.27
CA ASP A 115 -0.59 27.33 -0.35
C ASP A 115 -0.10 28.68 0.20
N GLU A 116 0.08 28.79 1.52
CA GLU A 116 0.68 29.97 2.16
C GLU A 116 2.09 30.27 1.61
N LEU A 117 2.94 29.24 1.49
CA LEU A 117 4.30 29.37 0.95
C LEU A 117 4.31 29.83 -0.52
N LYS A 118 3.36 29.37 -1.33
CA LYS A 118 3.21 29.79 -2.74
C LYS A 118 2.80 31.25 -2.83
N GLU A 119 1.91 31.70 -1.95
CA GLU A 119 1.48 33.10 -1.87
C GLU A 119 2.62 34.02 -1.43
N GLU A 120 3.35 33.65 -0.38
CA GLU A 120 4.54 34.36 0.11
C GLU A 120 5.60 34.49 -0.98
N SER A 121 5.93 33.39 -1.68
CA SER A 121 6.91 33.39 -2.75
C SER A 121 6.52 34.34 -3.90
N ARG A 122 5.24 34.36 -4.28
CA ARG A 122 4.75 35.28 -5.32
C ARG A 122 4.83 36.73 -4.87
N ARG A 123 4.50 37.04 -3.63
CA ARG A 123 4.52 38.40 -3.08
C ARG A 123 5.94 38.95 -2.93
N ASP A 124 6.83 38.16 -2.32
CA ASP A 124 8.12 38.66 -1.84
C ASP A 124 9.24 38.52 -2.88
N ARG A 125 9.14 37.48 -3.73
CA ARG A 125 10.20 37.10 -4.67
C ARG A 125 9.77 37.18 -6.13
N ASN A 126 8.48 37.40 -6.40
CA ASN A 126 7.88 37.36 -7.73
C ASN A 126 8.16 36.03 -8.48
N ILE A 127 8.31 34.93 -7.73
CA ILE A 127 8.50 33.58 -8.26
C ILE A 127 7.26 32.76 -7.95
N THR A 128 6.63 32.21 -8.98
CA THR A 128 5.55 31.23 -8.80
C THR A 128 6.13 29.86 -8.48
N VAL A 129 5.67 29.25 -7.39
CA VAL A 129 6.01 27.88 -7.03
C VAL A 129 4.92 26.93 -7.50
N ASP A 130 5.28 26.03 -8.40
CA ASP A 130 4.45 24.92 -8.84
C ASP A 130 4.97 23.63 -8.20
N ILE A 131 4.11 22.90 -7.51
CA ILE A 131 4.50 21.71 -6.75
C ILE A 131 3.96 20.47 -7.45
N ARG A 132 4.88 19.58 -7.81
CA ARG A 132 4.64 18.29 -8.43
C ARG A 132 4.99 17.22 -7.40
N ASP A 133 4.04 17.01 -6.49
CA ASP A 133 4.18 16.07 -5.37
C ASP A 133 3.71 14.65 -5.74
N ARG A 134 3.76 13.71 -4.80
CA ARG A 134 3.41 12.31 -5.06
C ARG A 134 2.00 12.13 -5.64
N SER A 135 1.01 12.86 -5.12
CA SER A 135 -0.35 12.81 -5.64
C SER A 135 -0.39 13.27 -7.10
N TRP A 136 0.37 14.32 -7.45
CA TRP A 136 0.44 14.81 -8.82
C TRP A 136 0.93 13.76 -9.82
N PHE A 137 1.93 12.95 -9.45
CA PHE A 137 2.44 11.86 -10.29
C PHE A 137 1.41 10.75 -10.49
N VAL A 138 0.80 10.31 -9.38
CA VAL A 138 -0.18 9.22 -9.38
C VAL A 138 -1.41 9.59 -10.22
N ASP A 139 -1.92 10.80 -10.08
CA ASP A 139 -3.08 11.28 -10.84
C ASP A 139 -2.82 11.35 -12.36
N ARG A 140 -1.56 11.44 -12.77
CA ARG A 140 -1.17 11.70 -14.18
C ARG A 140 -0.49 10.55 -14.87
N GLU A 141 -0.23 9.43 -14.20
CA GLU A 141 0.41 8.27 -14.82
C GLU A 141 -0.31 7.89 -16.13
N SER A 142 -1.62 7.71 -16.07
CA SER A 142 -2.44 7.23 -17.19
C SER A 142 -2.63 8.27 -18.31
N SER A 143 -2.16 9.50 -18.13
CA SER A 143 -2.37 10.58 -19.09
C SER A 143 -1.51 10.46 -20.36
N HIS A 144 -0.40 9.71 -20.33
CA HIS A 144 0.48 9.55 -21.48
C HIS A 144 1.22 8.21 -21.46
N PRO A 145 1.44 7.52 -22.60
CA PRO A 145 2.17 6.24 -22.64
C PRO A 145 3.55 6.29 -22.00
N GLN A 146 4.31 7.37 -22.21
CA GLN A 146 5.63 7.55 -21.58
C GLN A 146 5.57 7.61 -20.05
N ARG A 147 4.53 8.24 -19.49
CA ARG A 147 4.34 8.32 -18.03
C ARG A 147 4.06 6.94 -17.46
N ARG A 148 3.22 6.16 -18.14
CA ARG A 148 2.95 4.75 -17.79
C ARG A 148 4.21 3.90 -17.80
N VAL A 149 5.08 4.07 -18.80
CA VAL A 149 6.35 3.32 -18.89
C VAL A 149 7.28 3.70 -17.74
N ALA A 150 7.52 5.00 -17.52
CA ALA A 150 8.38 5.47 -16.43
C ALA A 150 7.86 5.02 -15.04
N SER A 151 6.54 5.07 -14.84
CA SER A 151 5.90 4.60 -13.61
C SER A 151 6.03 3.09 -13.40
N GLU A 152 5.83 2.29 -14.45
CA GLU A 152 5.99 0.83 -14.37
C GLU A 152 7.45 0.44 -14.11
N GLU A 153 8.42 1.13 -14.71
CA GLU A 153 9.85 0.88 -14.46
C GLU A 153 10.24 1.20 -13.02
N LEU A 154 9.73 2.30 -12.47
CA LEU A 154 9.93 2.63 -11.06
C LEU A 154 9.27 1.59 -10.14
N ALA A 155 8.04 1.19 -10.44
CA ALA A 155 7.31 0.16 -9.69
C ALA A 155 8.06 -1.17 -9.71
N LYS A 156 8.56 -1.62 -10.87
CA LYS A 156 9.36 -2.84 -10.98
C LYS A 156 10.59 -2.83 -10.07
N ARG A 157 11.20 -1.66 -9.89
CA ARG A 157 12.42 -1.53 -9.07
C ARG A 157 12.16 -1.58 -7.57
N PHE A 158 11.07 -0.98 -7.10
CA PHE A 158 10.80 -0.83 -5.66
C PHE A 158 9.69 -1.73 -5.13
N VAL A 159 8.75 -2.14 -5.98
CA VAL A 159 7.57 -2.92 -5.60
C VAL A 159 7.79 -4.39 -5.88
N ASP A 160 8.27 -4.78 -7.07
CA ASP A 160 8.42 -6.20 -7.40
C ASP A 160 9.34 -6.97 -6.44
N PRO A 161 10.44 -6.40 -5.91
CA PRO A 161 11.23 -7.07 -4.87
C PRO A 161 10.45 -7.29 -3.57
N LEU A 162 9.50 -6.41 -3.26
CA LEU A 162 8.65 -6.54 -2.08
C LEU A 162 7.58 -7.63 -2.26
N LEU A 163 7.10 -7.79 -3.49
CA LEU A 163 6.07 -8.76 -3.86
C LEU A 163 6.65 -10.16 -4.08
N SER A 164 7.88 -10.25 -4.59
CA SER A 164 8.63 -11.49 -4.60
C SER A 164 8.89 -11.93 -3.16
N LYS A 165 8.81 -13.24 -2.87
CA LYS A 165 8.97 -13.90 -1.55
C LYS A 165 9.72 -13.09 -0.46
N ARG A 166 10.82 -12.40 -0.75
CA ARG A 166 11.65 -11.72 0.25
C ARG A 166 11.06 -10.49 0.96
N GLY A 167 10.05 -9.80 0.40
CA GLY A 167 9.55 -8.56 1.02
C GLY A 167 8.42 -8.70 2.03
N VAL A 168 7.61 -9.75 1.91
CA VAL A 168 6.52 -10.08 2.84
C VAL A 168 7.02 -10.87 4.07
N ILE A 169 8.22 -11.45 3.98
CA ILE A 169 8.75 -12.47 4.89
C ILE A 169 9.36 -11.93 6.21
N ASP A 170 9.71 -10.64 6.34
CA ASP A 170 10.60 -10.23 7.46
C ASP A 170 9.94 -9.59 8.69
N ARG A 171 8.66 -9.90 8.98
CA ARG A 171 8.00 -9.41 10.22
C ARG A 171 7.23 -10.51 10.97
N THR A 172 7.95 -11.05 11.96
CA THR A 172 7.57 -11.87 13.13
C THR A 172 7.27 -13.36 12.95
N ALA A 173 7.95 -14.13 13.81
CA ALA A 173 8.05 -15.57 13.82
C ALA A 173 7.21 -16.17 14.94
N THR A 174 6.06 -16.76 14.62
CA THR A 174 5.54 -17.95 15.32
C THR A 174 4.41 -18.52 14.48
N LEU A 175 4.60 -19.76 13.97
CA LEU A 175 3.98 -20.33 12.77
C LEU A 175 4.53 -19.62 11.51
N THR A 176 4.87 -20.32 10.44
CA THR A 176 5.36 -19.66 9.20
C THR A 176 4.18 -18.94 8.52
N ALA A 177 3.81 -17.80 9.11
CA ALA A 177 2.61 -17.01 8.85
C ALA A 177 2.57 -16.40 7.44
N ASP A 178 3.69 -16.42 6.72
CA ASP A 178 3.86 -15.63 5.50
C ASP A 178 3.20 -16.25 4.27
N GLU A 179 3.09 -17.58 4.21
CA GLU A 179 2.35 -18.26 3.16
C GLU A 179 0.85 -18.27 3.41
N SER A 180 0.45 -18.29 4.69
CA SER A 180 -0.94 -18.08 5.12
C SER A 180 -1.39 -16.66 4.82
N LYS A 181 -0.53 -15.63 4.94
CA LYS A 181 -0.85 -14.26 4.52
C LYS A 181 -1.13 -14.15 3.03
N VAL A 182 -0.38 -14.84 2.16
CA VAL A 182 -0.67 -14.84 0.71
C VAL A 182 -2.01 -15.54 0.44
N ALA A 183 -2.31 -16.64 1.12
CA ALA A 183 -3.60 -17.32 1.00
C ALA A 183 -4.78 -16.48 1.53
N VAL A 184 -4.61 -15.84 2.69
CA VAL A 184 -5.58 -14.91 3.29
C VAL A 184 -5.75 -13.67 2.43
N LEU A 185 -4.67 -13.16 1.84
CA LEU A 185 -4.71 -12.07 0.87
C LEU A 185 -5.55 -12.49 -0.33
N HIS A 186 -5.27 -13.62 -0.97
CA HIS A 186 -6.09 -14.10 -2.09
C HIS A 186 -7.55 -14.31 -1.68
N LEU A 187 -7.81 -14.82 -0.47
CA LEU A 187 -9.17 -14.99 0.04
C LEU A 187 -9.87 -13.63 0.28
N ALA A 188 -9.16 -12.63 0.78
CA ALA A 188 -9.69 -11.27 0.97
C ALA A 188 -9.97 -10.61 -0.39
N LEU A 189 -9.06 -10.76 -1.35
CA LEU A 189 -9.22 -10.27 -2.73
C LEU A 189 -10.39 -10.95 -3.44
N ASP A 190 -10.55 -12.28 -3.26
CA ASP A 190 -11.70 -13.03 -3.78
C ASP A 190 -13.01 -12.66 -3.05
N GLY A 191 -12.93 -12.30 -1.77
CA GLY A 191 -14.06 -11.87 -0.94
C GLY A 191 -14.63 -10.51 -1.33
N GLU A 192 -13.78 -9.55 -1.71
CA GLU A 192 -14.22 -8.25 -2.24
C GLU A 192 -14.87 -8.36 -3.63
N ASP A 193 -14.40 -9.31 -4.46
CA ASP A 193 -14.90 -9.52 -5.82
C ASP A 193 -16.19 -10.39 -5.87
N GLN A 194 -16.48 -11.19 -4.84
CA GLN A 194 -17.61 -12.13 -4.84
C GLN A 194 -18.81 -11.70 -3.98
N ALA A 195 -19.67 -10.88 -4.56
CA ALA A 195 -21.07 -10.72 -4.13
C ALA A 195 -21.99 -11.89 -4.63
N THR A 196 -21.45 -13.09 -4.90
CA THR A 196 -22.23 -14.17 -5.55
C THR A 196 -21.99 -15.56 -4.94
N ASP A 197 -23.10 -16.25 -4.64
CA ASP A 197 -23.44 -17.69 -4.47
C ASP A 197 -22.39 -18.84 -4.59
N GLN A 198 -21.09 -18.62 -4.44
CA GLN A 198 -20.09 -19.70 -4.37
C GLN A 198 -19.98 -20.28 -2.96
N SER A 199 -19.87 -21.61 -2.88
CA SER A 199 -19.57 -22.30 -1.62
C SER A 199 -18.15 -21.94 -1.15
N LEU A 200 -18.01 -21.44 0.07
CA LEU A 200 -16.76 -20.97 0.71
C LEU A 200 -15.54 -21.87 0.45
N THR A 201 -15.71 -23.19 0.48
CA THR A 201 -14.65 -24.17 0.22
C THR A 201 -14.07 -24.07 -1.19
N LYS A 202 -14.89 -23.78 -2.21
CA LYS A 202 -14.42 -23.66 -3.60
C LYS A 202 -13.56 -22.40 -3.80
N SER A 203 -14.01 -21.28 -3.24
CA SER A 203 -13.26 -20.03 -3.26
C SER A 203 -11.92 -20.20 -2.55
N CYS A 204 -11.91 -20.79 -1.34
CA CYS A 204 -10.69 -21.06 -0.59
C CYS A 204 -9.65 -21.90 -1.37
N PHE A 205 -10.07 -22.97 -2.05
CA PHE A 205 -9.13 -23.75 -2.88
C PHE A 205 -8.67 -23.03 -4.15
N ASP A 206 -9.47 -22.13 -4.71
CA ASP A 206 -9.01 -21.26 -5.81
C ASP A 206 -7.94 -20.29 -5.31
N SER A 207 -8.19 -19.62 -4.18
CA SER A 207 -7.23 -18.72 -3.53
C SER A 207 -5.92 -19.44 -3.16
N LEU A 208 -5.99 -20.66 -2.63
CA LEU A 208 -4.80 -21.46 -2.28
C LEU A 208 -3.98 -21.87 -3.51
N VAL A 209 -4.64 -22.23 -4.62
CA VAL A 209 -3.95 -22.55 -5.87
C VAL A 209 -3.28 -21.32 -6.47
N LEU A 210 -3.97 -20.17 -6.47
CA LEU A 210 -3.39 -18.90 -6.92
C LEU A 210 -2.21 -18.48 -6.03
N ALA A 211 -2.32 -18.62 -4.72
CA ALA A 211 -1.23 -18.38 -3.78
C ALA A 211 -0.02 -19.29 -4.02
N ALA A 212 -0.23 -20.56 -4.38
CA ALA A 212 0.85 -21.47 -4.75
C ALA A 212 1.52 -21.08 -6.08
N LEU A 213 0.78 -20.43 -6.98
CA LEU A 213 1.24 -19.97 -8.30
C LEU A 213 1.73 -18.51 -8.32
N HIS A 214 1.69 -17.78 -7.20
CA HIS A 214 1.97 -16.33 -7.13
C HIS A 214 3.24 -15.88 -7.87
N ASP A 215 4.34 -16.63 -7.71
CA ASP A 215 5.65 -16.32 -8.31
C ASP A 215 5.92 -17.08 -9.63
N SER A 216 4.88 -17.69 -10.22
CA SER A 216 5.00 -18.45 -11.47
C SER A 216 4.77 -17.56 -12.69
N ASP A 217 5.59 -17.76 -13.72
CA ASP A 217 5.46 -17.06 -14.99
C ASP A 217 5.75 -18.00 -16.17
N ALA A 218 5.88 -17.44 -17.37
CA ALA A 218 6.13 -18.23 -18.58
C ALA A 218 7.49 -18.95 -18.57
N ASP A 219 8.45 -18.48 -17.77
CA ASP A 219 9.82 -19.00 -17.65
C ASP A 219 9.99 -19.87 -16.39
N ASN A 220 9.21 -19.62 -15.34
CA ASN A 220 9.17 -20.35 -14.09
C ASN A 220 7.81 -21.04 -13.89
N ARG A 221 7.63 -22.18 -14.56
CA ARG A 221 6.36 -22.96 -14.53
C ARG A 221 6.41 -24.03 -13.47
N LEU A 222 5.28 -24.32 -12.84
CA LEU A 222 5.15 -25.34 -11.80
C LEU A 222 4.43 -26.58 -12.31
N SER A 223 4.85 -27.77 -11.85
CA SER A 223 4.13 -29.03 -12.06
C SER A 223 2.91 -29.14 -11.14
N LEU A 224 2.02 -30.09 -11.43
CA LEU A 224 0.89 -30.38 -10.54
C LEU A 224 1.35 -30.79 -9.13
N GLY A 225 2.42 -31.58 -9.03
CA GLY A 225 2.97 -32.01 -7.74
C GLY A 225 3.48 -30.84 -6.90
N GLU A 226 4.18 -29.90 -7.52
CA GLU A 226 4.68 -28.69 -6.86
C GLU A 226 3.55 -27.80 -6.35
N ILE A 227 2.46 -27.68 -7.12
CA ILE A 227 1.27 -26.92 -6.71
C ILE A 227 0.56 -27.62 -5.55
N GLN A 228 0.39 -28.95 -5.61
CA GLN A 228 -0.21 -29.74 -4.53
C GLN A 228 0.59 -29.64 -3.23
N ASP A 229 1.93 -29.67 -3.32
CA ASP A 229 2.81 -29.45 -2.17
C ASP A 229 2.68 -28.03 -1.61
N GLY A 230 2.62 -27.02 -2.48
CA GLY A 230 2.38 -25.64 -2.08
C GLY A 230 1.05 -25.45 -1.34
N VAL A 231 -0.03 -26.07 -1.84
CA VAL A 231 -1.34 -26.00 -1.18
C VAL A 231 -1.36 -26.79 0.14
N ALA A 232 -0.76 -27.98 0.16
CA ALA A 232 -0.71 -28.81 1.37
C ALA A 232 0.09 -28.15 2.50
N LEU A 233 1.16 -27.42 2.18
CA LEU A 233 1.94 -26.67 3.15
C LEU A 233 1.12 -25.58 3.87
N ARG A 234 0.14 -24.99 3.17
CA ARG A 234 -0.74 -23.92 3.67
C ARG A 234 -1.97 -24.44 4.42
N MET A 235 -2.18 -25.75 4.44
CA MET A 235 -3.33 -26.40 5.06
C MET A 235 -2.90 -27.17 6.33
N PRO A 236 -3.18 -26.66 7.53
CA PRO A 236 -2.73 -27.29 8.78
C PRO A 236 -3.44 -28.63 9.07
N VAL A 237 -4.61 -28.88 8.48
CA VAL A 237 -5.42 -30.08 8.75
C VAL A 237 -6.08 -30.59 7.45
N GLY A 238 -5.78 -31.81 7.03
CA GLY A 238 -6.41 -32.45 5.88
C GLY A 238 -5.77 -33.77 5.48
N LYS A 239 -6.57 -34.74 5.01
CA LYS A 239 -6.04 -35.97 4.40
C LYS A 239 -5.47 -35.61 3.03
N ARG A 240 -4.19 -35.92 2.79
CA ARG A 240 -3.45 -35.53 1.57
C ARG A 240 -4.22 -35.81 0.27
N GLY A 241 -4.79 -37.01 0.12
CA GLY A 241 -5.56 -37.37 -1.07
C GLY A 241 -6.83 -36.53 -1.32
N GLN A 242 -7.46 -35.98 -0.27
CA GLN A 242 -8.59 -35.06 -0.42
C GLN A 242 -8.12 -33.66 -0.85
N VAL A 243 -7.03 -33.19 -0.25
CA VAL A 243 -6.40 -31.90 -0.62
C VAL A 243 -5.98 -31.95 -2.09
N ASP A 244 -5.28 -33.01 -2.51
CA ASP A 244 -4.80 -33.18 -3.88
C ASP A 244 -5.96 -33.18 -4.91
N ALA A 245 -7.08 -33.84 -4.58
CA ALA A 245 -8.26 -33.89 -5.44
C ALA A 245 -8.97 -32.52 -5.55
N LEU A 246 -9.06 -31.78 -4.45
CA LEU A 246 -9.65 -30.43 -4.43
C LEU A 246 -8.76 -29.42 -5.15
N THR A 247 -7.44 -29.51 -4.96
CA THR A 247 -6.43 -28.72 -5.70
C THR A 247 -6.53 -28.96 -7.20
N LEU A 248 -6.63 -30.22 -7.65
CA LEU A 248 -6.77 -30.54 -9.07
C LEU A 248 -8.08 -29.99 -9.66
N SER A 249 -9.18 -30.06 -8.89
CA SER A 249 -10.48 -29.52 -9.29
C SER A 249 -10.44 -27.99 -9.45
N ALA A 250 -9.78 -27.29 -8.51
CA ALA A 250 -9.53 -25.85 -8.58
C ALA A 250 -8.66 -25.50 -9.80
N LEU A 251 -7.52 -26.18 -9.97
CA LEU A 251 -6.60 -25.94 -11.08
C LEU A 251 -7.26 -26.16 -12.46
N THR A 252 -8.08 -27.19 -12.60
CA THR A 252 -8.82 -27.47 -13.84
C THR A 252 -9.84 -26.35 -14.15
N ARG A 253 -10.49 -25.82 -13.11
CA ARG A 253 -11.44 -24.70 -13.24
C ARG A 253 -10.71 -23.41 -13.65
N LEU A 254 -9.62 -23.08 -12.95
CA LEU A 254 -8.82 -21.88 -13.18
C LEU A 254 -8.10 -21.90 -14.54
N SER A 255 -7.80 -23.07 -15.10
CA SER A 255 -7.11 -23.21 -16.39
C SER A 255 -8.02 -23.20 -17.64
N ARG A 256 -9.33 -23.41 -17.50
CA ARG A 256 -10.23 -23.57 -18.67
C ARG A 256 -10.45 -22.27 -19.46
N LYS A 257 -10.64 -21.16 -18.76
CA LYS A 257 -10.75 -19.77 -19.29
C LYS A 257 -10.37 -18.73 -18.22
N GLY A 258 -9.57 -19.16 -17.24
CA GLY A 258 -9.31 -18.38 -16.05
C GLY A 258 -7.88 -17.84 -15.99
N PRO A 259 -7.45 -17.45 -14.78
CA PRO A 259 -6.18 -16.78 -14.56
C PRO A 259 -4.94 -17.66 -14.79
N VAL A 260 -5.10 -18.99 -14.84
CA VAL A 260 -4.00 -19.95 -14.95
C VAL A 260 -3.83 -20.43 -16.39
N LYS A 261 -2.59 -20.50 -16.87
CA LYS A 261 -2.24 -21.06 -18.18
C LYS A 261 -1.63 -22.45 -18.00
N GLN A 262 -2.17 -23.43 -18.72
CA GLN A 262 -1.69 -24.81 -18.74
C GLN A 262 -0.87 -25.05 -20.01
N HIS A 263 0.31 -25.63 -19.85
CA HIS A 263 1.17 -26.10 -20.93
C HIS A 263 1.22 -27.62 -20.89
N LYS A 264 0.62 -28.23 -21.92
CA LYS A 264 0.62 -29.67 -22.07
C LYS A 264 1.98 -30.14 -22.57
N SER A 265 2.55 -31.15 -21.94
CA SER A 265 3.78 -31.74 -22.45
C SER A 265 3.52 -32.51 -23.74
N ALA A 266 4.33 -32.23 -24.76
CA ALA A 266 4.32 -33.00 -26.00
C ALA A 266 5.06 -34.35 -25.89
N SER A 267 5.80 -34.59 -24.80
CA SER A 267 6.74 -35.72 -24.65
C SER A 267 6.36 -36.73 -23.56
N GLY A 268 5.19 -36.59 -22.94
CA GLY A 268 4.74 -37.44 -21.83
C GLY A 268 5.31 -37.06 -20.46
N SER A 269 6.01 -35.93 -20.35
CA SER A 269 6.29 -35.30 -19.04
C SER A 269 5.00 -34.72 -18.45
N GLU A 270 5.00 -34.42 -17.15
CA GLU A 270 3.84 -33.82 -16.50
C GLU A 270 3.47 -32.46 -17.10
N ASP A 271 2.18 -32.12 -17.05
CA ASP A 271 1.66 -30.81 -17.44
C ASP A 271 2.20 -29.73 -16.49
N THR A 272 2.48 -28.55 -17.03
CA THR A 272 2.99 -27.40 -16.25
C THR A 272 2.02 -26.23 -16.29
N TYR A 273 2.04 -25.42 -15.24
CA TYR A 273 1.09 -24.34 -15.03
C TYR A 273 1.81 -23.07 -14.59
N HIS A 274 1.25 -21.91 -14.97
CA HIS A 274 1.69 -20.62 -14.47
C HIS A 274 0.55 -19.60 -14.47
N LEU A 275 0.71 -18.49 -13.75
CA LEU A 275 -0.23 -17.37 -13.82
C LEU A 275 -0.13 -16.63 -15.16
N SER A 276 -1.28 -16.20 -15.67
CA SER A 276 -1.31 -15.30 -16.82
C SER A 276 -0.70 -13.95 -16.46
N PHE A 277 -0.13 -13.25 -17.44
CA PHE A 277 0.46 -11.92 -17.23
C PHE A 277 -0.55 -10.91 -16.65
N GLU A 278 -1.79 -10.94 -17.15
CA GLU A 278 -2.88 -10.07 -16.65
C GLU A 278 -3.18 -10.36 -15.17
N GLU A 279 -3.22 -11.63 -14.79
CA GLU A 279 -3.47 -12.01 -13.40
C GLU A 279 -2.30 -11.68 -12.48
N ALA A 280 -1.07 -12.00 -12.88
CA ALA A 280 0.12 -11.64 -12.11
C ALA A 280 0.18 -10.13 -11.86
N LYS A 281 -0.16 -9.33 -12.88
CA LYS A 281 -0.28 -7.89 -12.73
C LYS A 281 -1.39 -7.50 -11.74
N ARG A 282 -2.58 -8.09 -11.87
CA ARG A 282 -3.72 -7.82 -10.97
C ARG A 282 -3.38 -8.10 -9.51
N ILE A 283 -2.79 -9.27 -9.24
CA ILE A 283 -2.35 -9.67 -7.89
C ILE A 283 -1.29 -8.70 -7.37
N ASN A 284 -0.34 -8.28 -8.21
CA ASN A 284 0.68 -7.32 -7.80
C ASN A 284 0.10 -5.93 -7.48
N ASP A 285 -0.86 -5.46 -8.28
CA ASP A 285 -1.57 -4.20 -8.04
C ASP A 285 -2.36 -4.28 -6.72
N GLN A 286 -3.07 -5.38 -6.49
CA GLN A 286 -3.84 -5.63 -5.27
C GLN A 286 -2.95 -5.77 -4.02
N THR A 287 -1.83 -6.48 -4.13
CA THR A 287 -0.87 -6.64 -3.03
C THR A 287 -0.23 -5.31 -2.66
N ALA A 288 0.07 -4.47 -3.66
CA ALA A 288 0.54 -3.12 -3.39
C ALA A 288 -0.51 -2.28 -2.65
N GLY A 289 -1.79 -2.41 -3.03
CA GLY A 289 -2.91 -1.81 -2.31
C GLY A 289 -2.98 -2.27 -0.85
N PHE A 290 -2.91 -3.59 -0.63
CA PHE A 290 -2.88 -4.17 0.72
C PHE A 290 -1.73 -3.63 1.58
N LEU A 291 -0.51 -3.53 1.02
CA LEU A 291 0.64 -2.96 1.74
C LEU A 291 0.47 -1.48 2.07
N LEU A 292 -0.21 -0.71 1.21
CA LEU A 292 -0.55 0.69 1.49
C LEU A 292 -1.61 0.80 2.60
N ASP A 293 -2.61 -0.07 2.58
CA ASP A 293 -3.65 -0.12 3.61
C ASP A 293 -3.08 -0.55 4.97
N GLU A 294 -2.14 -1.48 4.97
CA GLU A 294 -1.39 -1.89 6.16
C GLU A 294 -0.62 -0.70 6.76
N ALA A 295 0.12 0.04 5.93
CA ALA A 295 0.84 1.24 6.37
C ALA A 295 -0.12 2.34 6.88
N ALA A 296 -1.29 2.48 6.25
CA ALA A 296 -2.33 3.41 6.68
C ALA A 296 -2.95 2.99 8.03
N LEU A 297 -3.13 1.69 8.26
CA LEU A 297 -3.59 1.16 9.55
C LEU A 297 -2.57 1.42 10.65
N ASP A 298 -1.28 1.16 10.40
CA ASP A 298 -0.20 1.46 11.33
C ASP A 298 -0.19 2.95 11.71
N ALA A 299 -0.31 3.84 10.72
CA ALA A 299 -0.38 5.28 10.94
C ALA A 299 -1.61 5.69 11.79
N LYS A 300 -2.77 5.08 11.55
CA LYS A 300 -3.98 5.31 12.36
C LYS A 300 -3.81 4.83 13.80
N LEU A 301 -3.18 3.67 14.02
CA LEU A 301 -2.89 3.15 15.36
C LEU A 301 -1.94 4.09 16.10
N THR A 302 -0.87 4.54 15.44
CA THR A 302 0.06 5.54 16.01
C THR A 302 -0.65 6.86 16.35
N ALA A 303 -1.53 7.35 15.47
CA ALA A 303 -2.32 8.55 15.75
C ALA A 303 -3.28 8.34 16.93
N ALA A 304 -3.92 7.17 17.03
CA ALA A 304 -4.79 6.82 18.13
C ALA A 304 -4.03 6.80 19.47
N VAL A 305 -2.84 6.17 19.51
CA VAL A 305 -1.98 6.16 20.70
C VAL A 305 -1.59 7.56 21.13
N ARG A 306 -1.22 8.43 20.18
CA ARG A 306 -0.88 9.84 20.47
C ARG A 306 -2.06 10.67 20.97
N ALA A 307 -3.28 10.27 20.63
CA ALA A 307 -4.50 10.94 21.08
C ALA A 307 -4.97 10.47 22.47
N LEU A 308 -4.37 9.42 23.04
CA LEU A 308 -4.71 8.95 24.38
C LEU A 308 -4.20 9.92 25.44
N GLU A 309 -5.08 10.27 26.39
CA GLU A 309 -4.71 11.03 27.58
C GLU A 309 -3.99 10.12 28.57
N VAL A 310 -2.67 9.99 28.42
CA VAL A 310 -1.81 9.26 29.35
C VAL A 310 -1.15 10.21 30.37
N PRO A 311 -0.97 9.80 31.64
CA PRO A 311 -0.39 10.65 32.69
C PRO A 311 1.03 11.15 32.41
N GLU A 312 1.78 10.43 31.59
CA GLU A 312 3.12 10.80 31.15
C GLU A 312 3.16 10.75 29.62
N ALA A 313 3.70 11.79 28.98
CA ALA A 313 3.79 11.87 27.54
C ALA A 313 4.74 10.78 27.02
N LEU A 314 4.21 9.87 26.20
CA LEU A 314 5.00 8.80 25.59
C LEU A 314 5.99 9.39 24.59
N GLY A 315 7.26 8.97 24.67
CA GLY A 315 8.25 9.27 23.64
C GLY A 315 7.99 8.50 22.34
N ASP A 316 8.56 8.95 21.22
CA ASP A 316 8.31 8.35 19.89
C ASP A 316 8.61 6.84 19.81
N ALA A 317 9.67 6.38 20.50
CA ALA A 317 9.99 4.96 20.57
C ALA A 317 8.92 4.14 21.33
N GLN A 318 8.36 4.71 22.40
CA GLN A 318 7.29 4.08 23.18
C GLN A 318 5.98 4.06 22.40
N VAL A 319 5.64 5.14 21.71
CA VAL A 319 4.46 5.20 20.83
C VAL A 319 4.53 4.13 19.75
N THR A 320 5.70 3.93 19.15
CA THR A 320 5.91 2.91 18.11
C THR A 320 5.71 1.50 18.67
N GLU A 321 6.30 1.21 19.83
CA GLU A 321 6.18 -0.10 20.47
C GLU A 321 4.74 -0.40 20.91
N VAL A 322 4.06 0.58 21.50
CA VAL A 322 2.65 0.46 21.88
C VAL A 322 1.76 0.24 20.65
N SER A 323 2.01 0.97 19.55
CA SER A 323 1.25 0.80 18.30
C SER A 323 1.41 -0.61 17.75
N ARG A 324 2.62 -1.17 17.81
CA ARG A 324 2.92 -2.56 17.43
C ARG A 324 2.15 -3.55 18.29
N GLN A 325 2.12 -3.35 19.61
CA GLN A 325 1.37 -4.22 20.54
C GLN A 325 -0.15 -4.14 20.29
N LEU A 326 -0.71 -2.95 20.06
CA LEU A 326 -2.13 -2.79 19.70
C LEU A 326 -2.46 -3.50 18.39
N ARG A 327 -1.56 -3.45 17.41
CA ARG A 327 -1.72 -4.17 16.15
C ARG A 327 -1.79 -5.67 16.36
N THR A 328 -0.86 -6.24 17.12
CA THR A 328 -0.87 -7.68 17.44
C THR A 328 -2.18 -8.10 18.11
N VAL A 329 -2.65 -7.34 19.09
CA VAL A 329 -3.94 -7.62 19.77
C VAL A 329 -5.12 -7.53 18.81
N LEU A 330 -5.14 -6.55 17.91
CA LEU A 330 -6.17 -6.42 16.89
C LEU A 330 -6.17 -7.62 15.94
N GLU A 331 -5.01 -8.04 15.45
CA GLU A 331 -4.85 -9.19 14.55
C GLU A 331 -5.28 -10.50 15.23
N GLU A 332 -4.87 -10.73 16.48
CA GLU A 332 -5.29 -11.89 17.28
C GLU A 332 -6.81 -11.90 17.49
N THR A 333 -7.39 -10.76 17.85
CA THR A 333 -8.85 -10.62 18.02
C THR A 333 -9.59 -10.91 16.72
N LEU A 334 -9.04 -10.50 15.58
CA LEU A 334 -9.62 -10.77 14.26
C LEU A 334 -9.49 -12.23 13.86
N LEU A 335 -8.36 -12.86 14.15
CA LEU A 335 -8.12 -14.27 13.85
C LEU A 335 -9.07 -15.17 14.63
N GLU A 336 -9.17 -14.99 15.95
CA GLU A 336 -10.13 -15.71 16.80
C GLU A 336 -11.58 -15.50 16.33
N ARG A 337 -11.87 -14.31 15.78
CA ARG A 337 -13.19 -14.02 15.19
C ARG A 337 -13.41 -14.72 13.86
N GLY A 338 -12.38 -14.86 13.03
CA GLY A 338 -12.44 -15.68 11.82
C GLY A 338 -12.74 -17.14 12.16
N GLU A 339 -12.08 -17.68 13.18
CA GLU A 339 -12.31 -19.04 13.68
C GLU A 339 -13.72 -19.19 14.26
N SER A 340 -14.13 -18.27 15.14
CA SER A 340 -15.47 -18.24 15.74
C SER A 340 -16.57 -18.02 14.69
N PHE A 341 -16.30 -17.26 13.64
CA PHE A 341 -17.23 -17.07 12.53
C PHE A 341 -17.37 -18.34 11.69
N ALA A 342 -16.28 -19.06 11.42
CA ALA A 342 -16.33 -20.35 10.75
C ALA A 342 -17.18 -21.36 11.55
N GLU A 343 -17.04 -21.36 12.87
CA GLU A 343 -17.85 -22.18 13.79
C GLU A 343 -19.31 -21.68 13.89
N ALA A 344 -19.53 -20.37 13.86
CA ALA A 344 -20.86 -19.74 13.85
C ALA A 344 -21.63 -19.97 12.55
N VAL A 345 -20.96 -20.07 11.40
CA VAL A 345 -21.59 -20.46 10.13
C VAL A 345 -22.08 -21.92 10.19
N GLU A 346 -21.43 -22.76 11.00
CA GLU A 346 -21.86 -24.14 11.27
C GLU A 346 -23.01 -24.21 12.31
N THR A 347 -23.10 -23.25 13.24
CA THR A 347 -24.01 -23.30 14.41
C THR A 347 -25.16 -22.27 14.40
N GLY A 348 -25.09 -21.23 13.58
CA GLY A 348 -26.18 -20.26 13.31
C GLY A 348 -26.27 -19.02 14.22
N GLU A 349 -25.33 -18.76 15.13
CA GLU A 349 -25.40 -17.59 16.03
C GLU A 349 -24.48 -16.42 15.62
N PRO A 350 -25.01 -15.19 15.41
CA PRO A 350 -24.18 -14.02 15.12
C PRO A 350 -23.57 -13.41 16.40
N PHE A 351 -22.25 -13.24 16.44
CA PHE A 351 -21.52 -12.67 17.59
C PHE A 351 -20.99 -11.24 17.34
N GLN A 352 -21.23 -10.31 18.27
CA GLN A 352 -20.82 -8.89 18.16
C GLN A 352 -19.47 -8.55 18.82
N LEU A 353 -18.84 -7.44 18.41
CA LEU A 353 -17.56 -6.93 18.93
C LEU A 353 -17.78 -6.08 20.18
N SER A 354 -17.33 -6.56 21.35
CA SER A 354 -17.47 -5.87 22.64
C SER A 354 -16.13 -5.26 23.08
N PRO A 355 -16.09 -3.95 23.43
CA PRO A 355 -14.90 -3.31 23.99
C PRO A 355 -14.37 -4.01 25.25
N VAL A 356 -15.28 -4.59 26.05
CA VAL A 356 -14.94 -5.33 27.29
C VAL A 356 -14.17 -6.60 26.95
N ALA A 357 -14.59 -7.33 25.90
CA ALA A 357 -13.89 -8.55 25.47
C ALA A 357 -12.45 -8.25 24.98
N ILE A 358 -12.24 -7.11 24.31
CA ILE A 358 -10.90 -6.67 23.92
C ILE A 358 -10.05 -6.31 25.15
N ALA A 359 -10.62 -5.57 26.11
CA ALA A 359 -9.91 -5.19 27.34
C ALA A 359 -9.54 -6.41 28.21
N ASP A 360 -10.45 -7.38 28.34
CA ASP A 360 -10.22 -8.64 29.05
C ASP A 360 -9.08 -9.44 28.39
N ARG A 361 -9.04 -9.47 27.05
CA ARG A 361 -7.96 -10.12 26.29
C ARG A 361 -6.61 -9.44 26.47
N ILE A 362 -6.56 -8.11 26.38
CA ILE A 362 -5.33 -7.34 26.63
C ILE A 362 -4.79 -7.67 28.03
N THR A 363 -5.69 -7.77 29.01
CA THR A 363 -5.33 -8.12 30.38
C THR A 363 -4.82 -9.57 30.48
N ALA A 364 -5.46 -10.52 29.79
CA ALA A 364 -5.05 -11.93 29.75
C ALA A 364 -3.66 -12.13 29.10
N ASN A 365 -3.29 -11.30 28.13
CA ASN A 365 -1.98 -11.34 27.45
C ASN A 365 -0.87 -10.58 28.22
N GLY A 366 -1.12 -10.17 29.46
CA GLY A 366 -0.12 -9.50 30.32
C GLY A 366 -0.13 -7.97 30.26
N GLY A 367 -1.11 -7.38 29.55
CA GLY A 367 -1.28 -5.93 29.42
C GLY A 367 -0.35 -5.29 28.38
N ILE A 368 -0.64 -4.03 28.04
CA ILE A 368 0.20 -3.20 27.17
C ILE A 368 0.98 -2.24 28.05
N HIS A 369 2.31 -2.25 27.89
CA HIS A 369 3.18 -1.46 28.75
C HIS A 369 2.88 0.05 28.60
N GLY A 370 2.52 0.72 29.70
CA GLY A 370 2.24 2.15 29.72
C GLY A 370 0.80 2.54 29.36
N LEU A 371 -0.11 1.59 29.18
CA LEU A 371 -1.53 1.84 28.92
C LEU A 371 -2.45 0.96 29.77
N SER A 372 -3.60 1.49 30.18
CA SER A 372 -4.65 0.66 30.75
C SER A 372 -5.33 -0.16 29.64
N SER A 373 -5.79 -1.36 29.98
CA SER A 373 -6.51 -2.23 29.04
C SER A 373 -7.74 -1.55 28.43
N ASP A 374 -8.44 -0.71 29.20
CA ASP A 374 -9.58 0.07 28.72
C ASP A 374 -9.18 1.14 27.69
N ALA A 375 -8.05 1.85 27.91
CA ALA A 375 -7.54 2.85 26.97
C ALA A 375 -7.06 2.20 25.66
N ALA A 376 -6.41 1.04 25.76
CA ALA A 376 -6.00 0.25 24.61
C ALA A 376 -7.19 -0.29 23.81
N ALA A 377 -8.21 -0.83 24.49
CA ALA A 377 -9.46 -1.26 23.85
C ALA A 377 -10.19 -0.09 23.16
N ALA A 378 -10.24 1.08 23.79
CA ALA A 378 -10.82 2.29 23.20
C ALA A 378 -10.07 2.74 21.93
N ALA A 379 -8.73 2.68 21.93
CA ALA A 379 -7.92 3.00 20.75
C ALA A 379 -8.21 2.04 19.59
N ILE A 380 -8.27 0.73 19.86
CA ILE A 380 -8.65 -0.29 18.86
C ILE A 380 -10.04 -0.02 18.30
N MET A 381 -11.02 0.23 19.17
CA MET A 381 -12.40 0.53 18.75
C MET A 381 -12.52 1.82 17.94
N HIS A 382 -11.72 2.85 18.27
CA HIS A 382 -11.68 4.09 17.50
C HIS A 382 -11.16 3.85 16.09
N VAL A 383 -10.07 3.10 15.94
CA VAL A 383 -9.51 2.75 14.61
C VAL A 383 -10.50 1.88 13.82
N TRP A 384 -11.12 0.90 14.46
CA TRP A 384 -12.15 0.04 13.89
C TRP A 384 -13.35 0.83 13.36
N TRP A 385 -13.96 1.66 14.21
CA TRP A 385 -15.14 2.45 13.84
C TRP A 385 -14.82 3.52 12.80
N SER A 386 -13.63 4.11 12.84
CA SER A 386 -13.19 5.07 11.82
C SER A 386 -13.03 4.43 10.43
N SER A 387 -12.76 3.14 10.37
CA SER A 387 -12.57 2.40 9.12
C SER A 387 -13.87 1.83 8.56
N LEU A 388 -14.92 1.67 9.38
CA LEU A 388 -16.26 1.21 8.98
C LEU A 388 -17.21 2.33 8.51
N ARG A 389 -16.84 3.61 8.66
CA ARG A 389 -17.69 4.70 8.15
C ARG A 389 -17.56 4.81 6.62
N PRO A 390 -18.65 4.67 5.85
CA PRO A 390 -18.60 4.97 4.42
C PRO A 390 -18.18 6.42 4.21
N LYS A 391 -17.29 6.67 3.24
CA LYS A 391 -16.77 7.99 2.85
C LYS A 391 -17.86 8.88 2.19
N HIS A 392 -19.06 8.99 2.74
CA HIS A 392 -20.05 9.99 2.33
C HIS A 392 -21.03 10.31 3.47
N SER A 393 -20.77 11.40 4.20
CA SER A 393 -21.71 12.49 4.52
C SER A 393 -21.19 13.34 5.69
N PRO A 394 -21.20 14.68 5.59
CA PRO A 394 -20.84 15.57 6.68
C PRO A 394 -22.10 15.89 7.49
N THR A 395 -22.25 15.29 8.67
CA THR A 395 -23.14 15.83 9.70
C THR A 395 -22.55 15.60 11.07
N SER A 396 -22.18 16.72 11.69
CA SER A 396 -21.88 16.88 13.10
C SER A 396 -22.98 16.29 13.97
N ALA A 397 -22.63 15.31 14.80
CA ALA A 397 -23.37 15.00 16.02
C ALA A 397 -22.35 14.63 17.10
N GLY A 398 -22.35 15.41 18.16
CA GLY A 398 -21.37 15.40 19.25
C GLY A 398 -21.31 14.08 20.01
N TRP A 399 -20.13 13.79 20.52
CA TRP A 399 -19.88 12.71 21.46
C TRP A 399 -20.51 13.03 22.82
N PRO A 400 -21.16 12.08 23.50
CA PRO A 400 -21.49 12.24 24.90
C PRO A 400 -20.26 11.90 25.74
N THR A 401 -19.77 12.88 26.50
CA THR A 401 -18.83 12.69 27.61
C THR A 401 -19.45 11.79 28.69
N PRO A 402 -18.75 10.76 29.20
CA PRO A 402 -19.22 10.01 30.35
C PRO A 402 -18.79 10.73 31.64
N THR A 403 -19.68 11.56 32.19
CA THR A 403 -19.52 12.11 33.54
C THR A 403 -20.43 11.36 34.51
N ARG A 404 -19.80 10.74 35.53
CA ARG A 404 -20.28 10.50 36.90
C ARG A 404 -21.76 10.17 37.15
N CYS A 405 -21.99 8.98 37.71
CA CYS A 405 -22.85 8.73 38.88
C CYS A 405 -22.30 7.46 39.59
N LEU A 406 -21.36 7.56 40.54
CA LEU A 406 -21.57 7.67 41.99
C LEU A 406 -22.62 6.69 42.59
N ARG A 407 -22.08 5.67 43.28
CA ARG A 407 -22.48 5.11 44.58
C ARG A 407 -23.90 5.45 45.09
N SER A 408 -24.72 4.41 45.22
CA SER A 408 -25.30 3.93 46.49
C SER A 408 -26.12 2.68 46.21
#